data_AF-G1Q7R1-F1
#
_entry.id   AF-G1Q7R1-F1
#
_cell.length_a   1.000
_cell.length_b   1.000
_cell.length_c   1.000
_cell.angle_alpha   90.00
_cell.angle_beta   90.00
_cell.angle_gamma   90.00
#
_symmetry.space_group_name_H-M   'P 1'
#
loop_
_entity.id
_entity.type
_entity.pdbx_description
1 polymer ?
#
loop_
_entity_poly.entity_id
_entity_poly.type
_entity_poly.pdbx_seq_one_letter_code
_entity_poly.pdbx_strand_id
1 'polypeptide(L)'
;WLQVPSSSDLFLFVGNLRRSLLLLHCWAMTLVFTLALGLHLFLRGTGTQSVTQPDSHITVSEGAPLELRGKHFSSFSQFLFWYVQYPNQGLQILLKYTSGNSLVSGIQGFEAQFGKNKTSHLRKSSAHLSDSAEHFCALS
;
A
#
# COMPACT_ATOMS: atom_id res chain seq x y z
N TRP A 1 17.36 50.73 -49.98
CA TRP A 1 18.21 49.80 -49.21
C TRP A 1 17.37 48.68 -48.65
N LEU A 2 17.12 47.65 -49.45
CA LEU A 2 16.59 46.36 -48.98
C LEU A 2 17.61 45.33 -49.46
N GLN A 3 18.41 44.81 -48.55
CA GLN A 3 19.42 43.82 -48.86
C GLN A 3 18.73 42.46 -49.04
N VAL A 4 18.81 41.89 -50.24
CA VAL A 4 18.25 40.56 -50.52
C VAL A 4 19.13 39.54 -49.80
N PRO A 5 18.57 38.68 -48.93
CA PRO A 5 19.35 37.71 -48.17
C PRO A 5 20.00 36.70 -49.11
N SER A 6 21.23 36.29 -48.77
CA SER A 6 21.98 35.32 -49.58
C SER A 6 21.37 33.91 -49.45
N SER A 7 21.61 33.05 -50.43
CA SER A 7 21.07 31.68 -50.45
C SER A 7 21.40 30.90 -49.17
N SER A 8 22.61 31.06 -48.63
CA SER A 8 23.07 30.46 -47.36
C SER A 8 22.27 30.94 -46.15
N ASP A 9 21.84 32.20 -46.10
CA ASP A 9 21.06 32.74 -44.98
C ASP A 9 19.66 32.13 -44.94
N LEU A 10 19.07 31.89 -46.13
CA LEU A 10 17.77 31.25 -46.26
C LEU A 10 17.80 29.79 -45.77
N PHE A 11 18.86 29.04 -46.09
CA PHE A 11 19.04 27.65 -45.62
C PHE A 11 19.20 27.56 -44.09
N LEU A 12 19.97 28.47 -43.49
CA LEU A 12 20.11 28.55 -42.04
C LEU A 12 18.79 28.91 -41.36
N PHE A 13 18.00 29.82 -41.93
CA PHE A 13 16.69 30.20 -41.40
C PHE A 13 15.68 29.04 -41.43
N VAL A 14 15.60 28.33 -42.56
CA VAL A 14 14.74 27.13 -42.70
C VAL A 14 15.20 26.00 -41.77
N GLY A 15 16.51 25.80 -41.61
CA GLY A 15 17.08 24.83 -40.68
C GLY A 15 16.77 25.16 -39.21
N ASN A 16 16.89 26.43 -38.82
CA ASN A 16 16.56 26.91 -37.48
C ASN A 16 15.05 26.82 -37.20
N LEU A 17 14.19 27.13 -38.18
CA LEU A 17 12.74 27.00 -38.05
C LEU A 17 12.33 25.53 -37.90
N ARG A 18 12.91 24.62 -38.69
CA ARG A 18 12.68 23.18 -38.56
C ARG A 18 13.17 22.64 -37.21
N ARG A 19 14.34 23.09 -36.72
CA ARG A 19 14.86 22.71 -35.40
C ARG A 19 13.98 23.25 -34.27
N SER A 20 13.52 24.50 -34.35
CA SER A 20 12.59 25.10 -33.38
C SER A 20 11.25 24.34 -33.34
N LEU A 21 10.71 23.99 -34.51
CA LEU A 21 9.49 23.18 -34.61
C LEU A 21 9.65 21.78 -34.01
N LEU A 22 10.80 21.13 -34.22
CA LEU A 22 11.12 19.83 -33.62
C LEU A 22 11.25 19.92 -32.09
N LEU A 23 11.84 21.00 -31.57
CA LEU A 23 11.96 21.23 -30.12
C LEU A 23 10.59 21.49 -29.49
N LEU A 24 9.74 22.29 -30.14
CA LEU A 24 8.37 22.54 -29.69
C LEU A 24 7.53 21.25 -29.70
N HIS A 25 7.69 20.43 -30.74
CA HIS A 25 7.04 19.12 -30.82
C HIS A 25 7.51 18.19 -29.69
N CYS A 26 8.81 18.15 -29.40
CA CYS A 26 9.37 17.36 -28.30
C CYS A 26 8.83 17.80 -26.93
N TRP A 27 8.73 19.10 -26.70
CA TRP A 27 8.15 19.67 -25.48
C TRP A 27 6.67 19.33 -25.34
N ALA A 28 5.90 19.46 -26.43
CA ALA A 28 4.48 19.12 -26.45
C ALA A 28 4.25 17.63 -26.13
N MET A 29 5.02 16.73 -26.74
CA MET A 29 4.95 15.30 -26.44
C MET A 29 5.30 15.02 -24.99
N THR A 30 6.39 15.60 -24.49
CA THR A 30 6.81 15.43 -23.09
C THR A 30 5.73 15.89 -22.11
N LEU A 31 5.08 17.04 -22.37
CA LEU A 31 3.98 17.57 -21.56
C LEU A 31 2.76 16.63 -21.58
N VAL A 32 2.39 16.11 -22.75
CA VAL A 32 1.27 15.17 -22.87
C VAL A 32 1.54 13.87 -22.09
N PHE A 33 2.77 13.34 -22.17
CA PHE A 33 3.17 12.16 -21.43
C PHE A 33 3.14 12.38 -19.92
N THR A 34 3.64 13.50 -19.41
CA THR A 34 3.62 13.79 -17.96
C THR A 34 2.19 13.97 -17.44
N LEU A 35 1.31 14.64 -18.20
CA LEU A 35 -0.11 14.78 -17.86
C LEU A 35 -0.84 13.42 -17.86
N ALA A 36 -0.56 12.56 -18.84
CA ALA A 36 -1.15 11.22 -18.92
C ALA A 36 -0.69 10.30 -17.77
N LEU A 37 0.61 10.32 -17.43
CA LEU A 37 1.16 9.60 -16.28
C LEU A 37 0.57 10.10 -14.96
N GLY A 38 0.47 11.42 -14.79
CA GLY A 38 -0.16 12.03 -13.62
C GLY A 38 -1.62 11.59 -13.47
N LEU A 39 -2.41 11.63 -14.56
CA LEU A 39 -3.80 11.19 -14.55
C LEU A 39 -3.92 9.68 -14.25
N HIS A 40 -3.04 8.84 -14.80
CA HIS A 40 -3.04 7.40 -14.52
C HIS A 40 -2.75 7.11 -13.04
N LEU A 41 -1.79 7.81 -12.44
CA LEU A 41 -1.48 7.68 -11.01
C LEU A 41 -2.61 8.21 -10.13
N PHE A 42 -3.31 9.27 -10.56
CA PHE A 42 -4.44 9.85 -9.82
C PHE A 42 -5.71 8.98 -9.90
N LEU A 43 -5.98 8.38 -11.07
CA LEU A 43 -7.11 7.45 -11.28
C LEU A 43 -6.84 6.07 -10.68
N ARG A 44 -5.57 5.67 -10.58
CA ARG A 44 -5.14 4.52 -9.78
C ARG A 44 -5.14 4.91 -8.31
N GLY A 45 -6.32 5.29 -7.82
CA GLY A 45 -6.56 5.60 -6.42
C GLY A 45 -5.92 4.53 -5.55
N THR A 46 -5.06 4.95 -4.63
CA THR A 46 -4.62 4.11 -3.54
C THR A 46 -5.84 3.87 -2.67
N GLY A 47 -6.58 2.81 -2.97
CA GLY A 47 -7.59 2.27 -2.07
C GLY A 47 -6.86 1.83 -0.80
N THR A 48 -6.60 2.77 0.10
CA THR A 48 -6.11 2.48 1.43
C THR A 48 -7.25 1.79 2.16
N GLN A 49 -7.19 0.46 2.20
CA GLN A 49 -8.08 -0.31 3.03
C GLN A 49 -7.75 0.02 4.48
N SER A 50 -8.51 0.93 5.08
CA SER A 50 -8.29 1.30 6.46
C SER A 50 -8.80 0.18 7.35
N VAL A 51 -7.86 -0.59 7.91
CA VAL A 51 -8.15 -1.37 9.10
C VAL A 51 -8.13 -0.38 10.25
N THR A 52 -9.30 0.10 10.66
CA THR A 52 -9.35 0.79 11.94
C THR A 52 -9.04 -0.30 13.01
N GLN A 53 -8.25 -0.06 14.05
CA GLN A 53 -8.17 -0.95 15.23
C GLN A 53 -8.71 -0.18 16.45
N PRO A 54 -9.33 -0.81 17.45
CA PRO A 54 -9.67 -0.08 18.66
C PRO A 54 -8.37 0.28 19.39
N ASP A 55 -8.18 1.57 19.73
CA ASP A 55 -7.05 2.09 20.52
C ASP A 55 -7.15 1.68 22.00
N SER A 56 -7.45 0.41 22.27
CA SER A 56 -7.53 -0.11 23.62
C SER A 56 -6.25 -0.87 23.93
N HIS A 57 -5.46 -0.34 24.86
CA HIS A 57 -4.44 -1.14 25.56
C HIS A 57 -5.17 -2.27 26.31
N ILE A 58 -4.91 -3.51 25.94
CA ILE A 58 -5.54 -4.67 26.55
C ILE A 58 -4.54 -5.26 27.55
N THR A 59 -4.92 -5.26 28.83
CA THR A 59 -4.16 -5.91 29.89
C THR A 59 -4.78 -7.28 30.18
N VAL A 60 -3.98 -8.34 30.05
CA VAL A 60 -4.37 -9.72 30.32
C VAL A 60 -3.44 -10.30 31.38
N SER A 61 -4.00 -11.04 32.34
CA SER A 61 -3.20 -11.77 33.32
C SER A 61 -2.47 -12.93 32.66
N GLU A 62 -1.23 -13.19 33.08
CA GLU A 62 -0.49 -14.37 32.63
C GLU A 62 -1.28 -15.67 32.89
N GLY A 63 -1.25 -16.60 31.93
CA GLY A 63 -2.02 -17.84 31.96
C GLY A 63 -3.47 -17.72 31.51
N ALA A 64 -4.02 -16.50 31.41
CA ALA A 64 -5.39 -16.30 30.96
C ALA A 64 -5.51 -16.33 29.42
N PRO A 65 -6.68 -16.69 28.87
CA PRO A 65 -6.93 -16.60 27.44
C PRO A 65 -6.84 -15.15 26.95
N LEU A 66 -6.13 -14.94 25.85
CA LEU A 66 -6.01 -13.66 25.16
C LEU A 66 -6.88 -13.67 23.90
N GLU A 67 -7.66 -12.60 23.71
CA GLU A 67 -8.40 -12.36 22.47
C GLU A 67 -8.27 -10.89 22.06
N LEU A 68 -7.65 -10.67 20.90
CA LEU A 68 -7.49 -9.37 20.27
C LEU A 68 -8.46 -9.28 19.10
N ARG A 69 -9.42 -8.35 19.21
CA ARG A 69 -10.45 -8.20 18.19
C ARG A 69 -9.95 -7.36 17.03
N GLY A 70 -9.74 -7.98 15.87
CA GLY A 70 -9.60 -7.27 14.61
C GLY A 70 -10.94 -6.68 14.15
N LYS A 71 -10.89 -5.69 13.26
CA LYS A 71 -12.09 -5.01 12.76
C LYS A 71 -12.72 -5.70 11.57
N HIS A 72 -13.88 -5.16 11.18
CA HIS A 72 -14.61 -5.59 10.00
C HIS A 72 -13.86 -5.16 8.74
N PHE A 73 -13.66 -6.11 7.84
CA PHE A 73 -13.08 -5.89 6.53
C PHE A 73 -14.17 -5.62 5.52
N SER A 74 -13.89 -4.83 4.48
CA SER A 74 -14.89 -4.51 3.45
C SER A 74 -15.05 -5.62 2.41
N SER A 75 -14.03 -6.46 2.17
CA SER A 75 -14.07 -7.56 1.19
C SER A 75 -13.55 -8.89 1.77
N PHE A 76 -14.13 -10.00 1.30
CA PHE A 76 -13.70 -11.37 1.66
C PHE A 76 -12.54 -11.89 0.79
N SER A 77 -12.26 -11.24 -0.34
CA SER A 77 -11.24 -11.67 -1.32
C SER A 77 -9.83 -11.20 -0.97
N GLN A 78 -9.59 -10.80 0.28
CA GLN A 78 -8.38 -10.11 0.70
C GLN A 78 -7.55 -10.97 1.63
N PHE A 79 -6.24 -10.92 1.42
CA PHE A 79 -5.29 -11.60 2.27
C PHE A 79 -5.21 -10.86 3.58
N LEU A 80 -5.46 -11.55 4.70
CA LEU A 80 -5.32 -10.95 6.02
C LEU A 80 -4.02 -11.40 6.68
N PHE A 81 -3.36 -10.44 7.30
CA PHE A 81 -2.12 -10.66 8.01
C PHE A 81 -2.26 -10.11 9.42
N TRP A 82 -1.81 -10.90 10.40
CA TRP A 82 -1.51 -10.40 11.73
C TRP A 82 -0.01 -10.24 11.88
N TYR A 83 0.38 -9.14 12.48
CA TYR A 83 1.74 -8.81 12.80
C TYR A 83 1.88 -8.53 14.29
N VAL A 84 3.09 -8.76 14.80
CA VAL A 84 3.51 -8.37 16.13
C VAL A 84 4.74 -7.49 16.04
N GLN A 85 4.79 -6.47 16.90
CA GLN A 85 5.96 -5.63 17.08
C GLN A 85 6.34 -5.62 18.55
N TYR A 86 7.44 -6.29 18.85
CA TYR A 86 8.04 -6.25 20.18
C TYR A 86 8.83 -4.94 20.37
N PRO A 87 8.99 -4.46 21.62
CA PRO A 87 9.82 -3.30 21.90
C PRO A 87 11.23 -3.47 21.30
N ASN A 88 11.69 -2.44 20.57
CA ASN A 88 12.99 -2.42 19.89
C ASN A 88 13.19 -3.49 18.80
N GLN A 89 12.12 -4.13 18.32
CA GLN A 89 12.17 -5.07 17.21
C GLN A 89 11.38 -4.57 16.01
N GLY A 90 11.70 -5.14 14.83
CA GLY A 90 10.93 -4.92 13.62
C GLY A 90 9.57 -5.61 13.65
N LEU A 91 8.71 -5.22 12.71
CA LEU A 91 7.41 -5.85 12.48
C LEU A 91 7.60 -7.31 12.05
N GLN A 92 6.97 -8.26 12.75
CA GLN A 92 7.06 -9.69 12.47
C GLN A 92 5.68 -10.26 12.14
N ILE A 93 5.62 -11.19 11.19
CA ILE A 93 4.36 -11.84 10.80
C ILE A 93 4.00 -12.95 11.80
N LEU A 94 2.80 -12.86 12.39
CA LEU A 94 2.25 -13.89 13.27
C LEU A 94 1.52 -14.98 12.50
N LEU A 95 0.65 -14.58 11.58
CA LEU A 95 -0.12 -15.49 10.73
C LEU A 95 -0.61 -14.80 9.45
N LYS A 96 -0.91 -15.65 8.46
CA LYS A 96 -1.47 -15.26 7.16
C LYS A 96 -2.72 -16.06 6.88
N TYR A 97 -3.79 -15.38 6.48
CA TYR A 97 -5.00 -15.98 5.96
C TYR A 97 -5.14 -15.67 4.48
N THR A 98 -5.44 -16.70 3.71
CA THR A 98 -5.59 -16.65 2.25
C THR A 98 -7.03 -16.92 1.83
N SER A 99 -7.55 -18.11 2.09
CA SER A 99 -8.99 -18.44 1.98
C SER A 99 -9.23 -19.86 2.51
N GLY A 100 -10.51 -20.26 2.63
CA GLY A 100 -10.90 -21.64 2.92
C GLY A 100 -11.13 -21.90 4.41
N ASN A 101 -10.06 -22.01 5.20
CA ASN A 101 -10.17 -22.41 6.61
C ASN A 101 -10.55 -21.25 7.52
N SER A 102 -11.66 -21.37 8.25
CA SER A 102 -12.07 -20.34 9.21
C SER A 102 -11.15 -20.24 10.43
N LEU A 103 -10.37 -21.28 10.75
CA LEU A 103 -9.37 -21.26 11.82
C LEU A 103 -7.98 -21.38 11.19
N VAL A 104 -7.09 -20.46 11.54
CA VAL A 104 -5.68 -20.48 11.11
C VAL A 104 -4.79 -20.43 12.33
N SER A 105 -3.93 -21.43 12.48
CA SER A 105 -2.86 -21.39 13.48
C SER A 105 -1.69 -20.55 12.97
N GLY A 106 -1.21 -19.66 13.82
CA GLY A 106 -0.02 -18.86 13.63
C GLY A 106 1.17 -19.42 14.39
N ILE A 107 2.19 -18.59 14.57
CA ILE A 107 3.37 -18.89 15.39
C ILE A 107 3.07 -18.63 16.88
N GLN A 108 3.93 -19.16 17.77
CA GLN A 108 3.89 -18.88 19.21
C GLN A 108 2.53 -19.19 19.89
N GLY A 109 1.76 -20.14 19.34
CA GLY A 109 0.47 -20.56 19.88
C GLY A 109 -0.67 -19.56 19.63
N PHE A 110 -0.45 -18.56 18.78
CA PHE A 110 -1.53 -17.69 18.31
C PHE A 110 -2.38 -18.39 17.27
N GLU A 111 -3.67 -18.10 17.27
CA GLU A 111 -4.64 -18.58 16.29
C GLU A 111 -5.56 -17.45 15.88
N ALA A 112 -6.06 -17.46 14.65
CA ALA A 112 -7.09 -16.53 14.23
C ALA A 112 -8.33 -17.26 13.73
N GLN A 113 -9.49 -16.78 14.18
CA GLN A 113 -10.77 -17.21 13.63
C GLN A 113 -11.32 -16.13 12.69
N PHE A 114 -11.59 -16.53 11.46
CA PHE A 114 -12.23 -15.73 10.42
C PHE A 114 -13.73 -15.99 10.43
N GLY A 115 -14.46 -15.00 10.96
CA GLY A 115 -15.91 -15.01 10.99
C GLY A 115 -16.50 -14.72 9.61
N LYS A 116 -17.66 -15.30 9.33
CA LYS A 116 -18.47 -15.00 8.13
C LYS A 116 -18.86 -13.52 8.02
N ASN A 117 -18.74 -12.74 9.11
CA ASN A 117 -19.03 -11.31 9.15
C ASN A 117 -17.85 -10.43 8.73
N LYS A 118 -16.83 -10.98 8.04
CA LYS A 118 -15.60 -10.26 7.67
C LYS A 118 -14.83 -9.75 8.89
N THR A 119 -14.86 -10.49 10.00
CA THR A 119 -14.08 -10.16 11.20
C THR A 119 -13.02 -11.23 11.43
N SER A 120 -11.85 -10.80 11.88
CA SER A 120 -10.77 -11.70 12.31
C SER A 120 -10.41 -11.36 13.75
N HIS A 121 -10.39 -12.37 14.61
CA HIS A 121 -9.97 -12.22 15.99
C HIS A 121 -8.74 -13.08 16.22
N LEU A 122 -7.65 -12.46 16.68
CA LEU A 122 -6.43 -13.14 17.08
C LEU A 122 -6.61 -13.64 18.52
N ARG A 123 -6.32 -14.90 18.76
CA ARG A 123 -6.56 -15.60 20.02
C ARG A 123 -5.32 -16.36 20.43
N LYS A 124 -5.15 -16.52 21.73
CA LYS A 124 -4.15 -17.40 22.33
C LYS A 124 -4.73 -17.98 23.61
N SER A 125 -4.58 -19.29 23.81
CA SER A 125 -5.21 -20.01 24.93
C SER A 125 -4.65 -19.61 26.29
N SER A 126 -3.36 -19.27 26.34
CA SER A 126 -2.64 -18.88 27.55
C SER A 126 -1.68 -17.75 27.20
N ALA A 127 -1.95 -16.56 27.73
CA ALA A 127 -1.10 -15.39 27.58
C ALA A 127 0.19 -15.57 28.40
N HIS A 128 1.32 -15.26 27.80
CA HIS A 128 2.62 -15.23 28.47
C HIS A 128 3.16 -13.80 28.49
N LEU A 129 4.02 -13.49 29.46
CA LEU A 129 4.62 -12.14 29.54
C LEU A 129 5.39 -11.76 28.27
N SER A 130 5.98 -12.75 27.59
CA SER A 130 6.65 -12.56 26.30
C SER A 130 5.72 -12.12 25.17
N ASP A 131 4.41 -12.24 25.34
CA ASP A 131 3.41 -11.84 24.33
C ASP A 131 3.04 -10.35 24.45
N SER A 132 3.58 -9.64 25.44
CA SER A 132 3.33 -8.21 25.63
C SER A 132 3.98 -7.40 24.52
N ALA A 133 3.19 -7.02 23.53
CA ALA A 133 3.63 -6.35 22.31
C ALA A 133 2.49 -5.62 21.61
N GLU A 134 2.83 -4.77 20.64
CA GLU A 134 1.85 -4.18 19.74
C GLU A 134 1.46 -5.18 18.65
N HIS A 135 0.16 -5.31 18.40
CA HIS A 135 -0.40 -6.28 17.47
C HIS A 135 -1.17 -5.57 16.36
N PHE A 136 -0.72 -5.75 15.13
CA PHE A 136 -1.28 -5.08 13.96
C PHE A 136 -2.03 -6.06 13.06
N CYS A 137 -3.10 -5.58 12.46
CA CYS A 137 -3.88 -6.31 11.47
C CYS A 137 -3.87 -5.53 10.17
N ALA A 138 -3.53 -6.19 9.07
CA ALA A 138 -3.47 -5.58 7.74
C ALA A 138 -4.17 -6.44 6.69
N LEU A 139 -4.69 -5.78 5.67
CA LEU A 139 -5.31 -6.39 4.50
C LEU A 139 -4.47 -6.09 3.25
N SER A 140 -4.39 -7.05 2.33
CA SER A 140 -3.80 -6.90 1.00
C SER A 140 -4.69 -7.48 -0.10
#